data_AF-A0A257J534-F1
#
_entry.id   AF-A0A257J534-F1
#
_cell.length_a   1.000
_cell.length_b   1.000
_cell.length_c   1.000
_cell.angle_alpha   90.00
_cell.angle_beta   90.00
_cell.angle_gamma   90.00
#
_symmetry.space_group_name_H-M   'P 1'
#
loop_
_entity.id
_entity.type
_entity.pdbx_description
1 polymer ?
#
loop_
_entity_poly.entity_id
_entity_poly.type
_entity_poly.pdbx_seq_one_letter_code
_entity_poly.pdbx_strand_id
1 'polypeptide(L)'
;MAELEFERRLERLFAQSTPFSDDVEFARRVEARLDQGWNLRRWLIGAAGVSGGVVGASQLIMSNFVHRVEDVSAGSSKLIEASVSQLKPGVTLLGLVSTDWLIIWVASGLAVVAMGFVLTRVIEEI
;
A
#
# COMPACT_ATOMS: atom_id res chain seq x y z
N MET A 1 59.84 -21.00 20.32
CA MET A 1 58.54 -21.56 20.76
C MET A 1 57.69 -20.56 21.56
N ALA A 2 58.26 -19.45 22.09
CA ALA A 2 57.52 -18.45 22.85
C ALA A 2 56.56 -17.57 22.02
N GLU A 3 56.89 -17.22 20.76
CA GLU A 3 55.99 -16.48 19.85
C GLU A 3 54.64 -17.18 19.65
N LEU A 4 54.64 -18.48 19.37
CA LEU A 4 53.41 -19.25 19.08
C LEU A 4 52.44 -19.29 20.26
N GLU A 5 52.96 -19.26 21.48
CA GLU A 5 52.14 -19.27 22.69
C GLU A 5 51.57 -17.89 23.01
N PHE A 6 52.32 -16.83 22.68
CA PHE A 6 51.87 -15.44 22.73
C PHE A 6 50.76 -15.16 21.71
N GLU A 7 50.93 -15.58 20.46
CA GLU A 7 49.92 -15.44 19.40
C GLU A 7 48.62 -16.17 19.75
N ARG A 8 48.68 -17.42 20.23
CA ARG A 8 47.49 -18.15 20.70
C ARG A 8 46.81 -17.52 21.92
N ARG A 9 47.52 -16.71 22.69
CA ARG A 9 46.96 -16.00 23.85
C ARG A 9 46.30 -14.69 23.44
N LEU A 10 46.89 -13.97 22.48
CA LEU A 10 46.27 -12.82 21.83
C LEU A 10 45.00 -13.24 21.08
N GLU A 11 45.06 -14.32 20.30
CA GLU A 11 43.91 -14.82 19.57
C GLU A 11 42.75 -15.19 20.52
N ARG A 12 43.04 -15.78 21.68
CA ARG A 12 42.02 -16.03 22.71
C ARG A 12 41.46 -14.76 23.35
N LEU A 13 42.29 -13.74 23.58
CA LEU A 13 41.86 -12.46 24.13
C LEU A 13 40.97 -11.69 23.15
N PHE A 14 41.26 -11.75 21.86
CA PHE A 14 40.47 -11.08 20.81
C PHE A 14 39.27 -11.92 20.33
N ALA A 15 39.30 -13.24 20.48
CA ALA A 15 38.16 -14.11 20.21
C ALA A 15 37.06 -14.02 21.28
N GLN A 16 37.40 -13.53 22.48
CA GLN A 16 36.41 -13.23 23.50
C GLN A 16 35.78 -11.87 23.21
N SER A 17 34.55 -11.86 22.69
CA SER A 17 33.71 -10.68 22.66
C SER A 17 33.54 -10.17 24.09
N THR A 18 34.16 -9.03 24.44
CA THR A 18 33.96 -8.37 25.72
C THR A 18 32.46 -8.10 25.88
N PRO A 19 31.76 -8.73 26.85
CA PRO A 19 30.36 -8.42 27.09
C PRO A 19 30.28 -6.98 27.60
N PHE A 20 29.46 -6.15 26.94
CA PHE A 20 29.15 -4.84 27.48
C PHE A 20 28.28 -5.03 28.72
N SER A 21 28.53 -4.23 29.75
CA SER A 21 27.77 -4.33 31.01
C SER A 21 26.28 -4.05 30.82
N ASP A 22 25.90 -3.35 29.76
CA ASP A 22 24.55 -2.91 29.42
C ASP A 22 23.98 -3.58 28.16
N ASP A 23 24.59 -4.67 27.66
CA ASP A 23 24.17 -5.38 26.44
C ASP A 23 22.66 -5.67 26.39
N VAL A 24 22.10 -6.13 27.51
CA VAL A 24 20.67 -6.48 27.63
C VAL A 24 19.78 -5.24 27.58
N GLU A 25 20.21 -4.13 28.19
CA GLU A 25 19.45 -2.88 28.14
C GLU A 25 19.53 -2.20 26.78
N PHE A 26 20.69 -2.27 26.13
CA PHE A 26 20.90 -1.76 24.78
C PHE A 26 20.00 -2.50 23.80
N ALA A 27 20.01 -3.85 23.82
CA ALA A 27 19.17 -4.68 22.98
C ALA A 27 17.67 -4.35 23.15
N ARG A 28 17.19 -4.28 24.41
CA ARG A 28 15.79 -3.92 24.70
C ARG A 28 15.39 -2.55 24.15
N ARG A 29 16.28 -1.56 24.24
CA ARG A 29 16.03 -0.21 23.71
C ARG A 29 16.01 -0.18 22.18
N VAL A 30 16.88 -0.95 21.54
CA VAL A 30 16.91 -1.07 20.07
C VAL A 30 15.63 -1.74 19.57
N GLU A 31 15.24 -2.87 20.17
CA GLU A 31 14.00 -3.59 19.83
C GLU A 31 12.77 -2.69 19.97
N ALA A 32 12.63 -2.00 21.11
CA ALA A 32 11.49 -1.11 21.35
C ALA A 32 11.38 0.03 20.32
N ARG A 33 12.52 0.58 19.86
CA ARG A 33 12.54 1.62 18.81
C ARG A 33 12.24 1.06 17.43
N LEU A 34 12.74 -0.14 17.13
CA LEU A 34 12.50 -0.81 15.85
C LEU A 34 11.01 -1.15 15.70
N ASP A 35 10.40 -1.71 16.73
CA ASP A 35 8.98 -2.06 16.76
C ASP A 35 8.06 -0.84 16.58
N GLN A 36 8.38 0.28 17.24
CA GLN A 36 7.61 1.51 17.06
C GLN A 36 7.72 2.06 15.63
N GLY A 37 8.92 2.07 15.06
CA GLY A 37 9.15 2.53 13.69
C GLY A 37 8.46 1.65 12.65
N TRP A 38 8.48 0.34 12.86
CA TRP A 38 7.83 -0.65 12.01
C TRP A 38 6.31 -0.53 12.05
N ASN A 39 5.72 -0.50 13.25
CA ASN A 39 4.28 -0.38 13.43
C ASN A 39 3.72 0.92 12.82
N LEU A 40 4.40 2.05 13.03
CA LEU A 40 3.95 3.33 12.47
C LEU A 40 3.95 3.32 10.94
N ARG A 41 5.03 2.83 10.31
CA ARG A 41 5.09 2.72 8.84
C ARG A 41 4.02 1.78 8.30
N ARG A 42 3.80 0.65 8.97
CA ARG A 42 2.76 -0.31 8.61
C ARG A 42 1.37 0.32 8.65
N TRP A 43 1.04 1.03 9.71
CA TRP A 43 -0.23 1.73 9.84
C TRP A 43 -0.41 2.83 8.81
N LEU A 44 0.63 3.63 8.54
CA LEU A 44 0.58 4.68 7.54
C LEU A 44 0.35 4.12 6.13
N ILE A 45 1.10 3.07 5.75
CA ILE A 45 0.93 2.43 4.43
C ILE A 45 -0.44 1.77 4.32
N GLY A 46 -0.89 1.08 5.37
CA GLY A 46 -2.22 0.48 5.42
C GLY A 46 -3.34 1.52 5.29
N ALA A 47 -3.27 2.61 6.07
CA ALA A 47 -4.26 3.68 6.03
C ALA A 47 -4.26 4.43 4.68
N ALA A 48 -3.08 4.69 4.10
CA ALA A 48 -2.95 5.29 2.77
C ALA A 48 -3.55 4.38 1.69
N GLY A 49 -3.32 3.06 1.76
CA GLY A 49 -3.91 2.10 0.83
C GLY A 49 -5.43 2.03 0.94
N VAL A 50 -5.97 1.97 2.16
CA VAL A 50 -7.43 1.94 2.39
C VAL A 50 -8.09 3.25 1.91
N SER A 51 -7.54 4.40 2.30
CA SER A 51 -8.08 5.70 1.88
C SER A 51 -8.00 5.89 0.36
N GLY A 52 -6.87 5.56 -0.26
CA GLY A 52 -6.71 5.60 -1.72
C GLY A 52 -7.67 4.64 -2.45
N GLY A 53 -7.86 3.43 -1.92
CA GLY A 53 -8.81 2.45 -2.44
C GLY A 53 -10.26 2.92 -2.35
N VAL A 54 -10.66 3.50 -1.21
CA VAL A 54 -12.02 4.06 -1.03
C VAL A 54 -12.27 5.22 -1.98
N VAL A 55 -11.30 6.14 -2.12
CA VAL A 55 -11.43 7.27 -3.07
C VAL A 55 -11.52 6.77 -4.50
N GLY A 56 -10.66 5.82 -4.91
CA GLY A 56 -10.68 5.24 -6.25
C GLY A 56 -11.98 4.48 -6.54
N ALA A 57 -12.44 3.64 -5.62
CA ALA A 57 -13.71 2.91 -5.76
C ALA A 57 -14.90 3.88 -5.84
N SER A 58 -14.90 4.94 -5.03
CA SER A 58 -15.96 5.96 -5.05
C SER A 58 -15.99 6.69 -6.40
N GLN A 59 -14.83 7.00 -6.98
CA GLN A 59 -14.74 7.62 -8.31
C GLN A 59 -15.31 6.69 -9.41
N LEU A 60 -14.98 5.39 -9.35
CA LEU A 60 -15.52 4.40 -10.29
C LEU A 60 -17.04 4.21 -10.14
N ILE A 61 -17.55 4.19 -8.91
CA ILE A 61 -18.99 4.07 -8.67
C ILE A 61 -19.70 5.31 -9.22
N MET A 62 -19.21 6.52 -8.90
CA MET A 62 -19.79 7.77 -9.36
C MET A 62 -19.79 7.88 -10.90
N SER A 63 -18.71 7.46 -11.58
CA SER A 63 -18.65 7.46 -13.05
C SER A 63 -19.66 6.50 -13.67
N ASN A 64 -19.84 5.31 -13.11
CA ASN A 64 -20.81 4.33 -13.60
C ASN A 64 -22.27 4.76 -13.36
N PHE A 65 -22.56 5.48 -12.26
CA PHE A 65 -23.89 6.04 -12.02
C PHE A 65 -24.22 7.17 -12.99
N VAL A 66 -23.26 8.04 -13.31
CA VAL A 66 -23.46 9.10 -14.33
C VAL A 66 -23.76 8.47 -15.70
N HIS A 67 -23.00 7.46 -16.12
CA HIS A 67 -23.26 6.76 -17.39
C HIS A 67 -24.60 6.02 -17.41
N ARG A 68 -25.01 5.39 -16.32
CA ARG A 68 -26.30 4.69 -16.23
C ARG A 68 -27.50 5.65 -16.19
N VAL A 69 -27.33 6.86 -15.64
CA VAL A 69 -28.33 7.93 -15.71
C VAL A 69 -28.41 8.49 -17.14
N GLU A 70 -27.30 8.52 -17.88
CA GLU A 70 -27.23 8.93 -19.29
C GLU A 70 -27.96 7.93 -20.23
N ASP A 71 -27.81 6.62 -19.99
CA ASP A 71 -28.53 5.57 -20.73
C ASP A 71 -30.05 5.56 -20.43
N VAL A 72 -30.44 5.83 -19.17
CA VAL A 72 -31.86 6.02 -18.79
C VAL A 72 -32.42 7.35 -19.31
N SER A 73 -31.55 8.36 -19.48
CA SER A 73 -31.87 9.68 -20.04
C SER A 73 -32.12 9.63 -21.55
N ALA A 74 -31.49 8.73 -22.31
CA ALA A 74 -31.78 8.56 -23.74
C ALA A 74 -33.25 8.17 -24.02
N GLY A 75 -33.88 7.40 -23.11
CA GLY A 75 -35.33 7.12 -23.12
C GLY A 75 -36.20 8.25 -22.57
N SER A 76 -35.62 9.21 -21.85
CA SER A 76 -36.26 10.41 -21.27
C SER A 76 -35.85 11.71 -21.98
N SER A 77 -35.37 11.59 -23.22
CA SER A 77 -34.83 12.68 -24.05
C SER A 77 -35.82 13.80 -24.35
N LYS A 78 -37.12 13.64 -24.08
CA LYS A 78 -38.11 14.73 -24.22
C LYS A 78 -38.25 15.64 -23.00
N LEU A 79 -37.69 15.28 -21.84
CA LEU A 79 -37.91 16.03 -20.59
C LEU A 79 -36.66 16.73 -20.04
N ILE A 80 -35.45 16.29 -20.41
CA ILE A 80 -34.19 16.78 -19.82
C ILE A 80 -33.47 17.81 -20.69
N GLU A 81 -33.80 17.90 -21.98
CA GLU A 81 -33.31 18.94 -22.91
C GLU A 81 -33.57 20.37 -22.39
N ALA A 82 -34.59 20.54 -21.54
CA ALA A 82 -34.93 21.80 -20.90
C ALA A 82 -34.03 22.19 -19.69
N SER A 83 -33.24 21.27 -19.13
CA SER A 83 -32.54 21.50 -17.84
C SER A 83 -31.01 21.58 -17.93
N VAL A 84 -30.38 20.97 -18.93
CA VAL A 84 -28.91 20.77 -18.94
C VAL A 84 -28.14 21.78 -19.81
N SER A 85 -28.82 22.59 -20.63
CA SER A 85 -28.20 23.67 -21.41
C SER A 85 -27.53 24.77 -20.56
N GLN A 86 -27.66 24.70 -19.23
CA GLN A 86 -27.11 25.70 -18.30
C GLN A 86 -25.78 25.34 -17.63
N LEU A 87 -25.27 24.10 -17.70
CA LEU A 87 -24.09 23.70 -16.91
C LEU A 87 -22.95 23.17 -17.79
N LYS A 88 -22.12 24.14 -18.16
CA LYS A 88 -20.90 24.18 -18.98
C LYS A 88 -19.90 23.01 -18.93
N PRO A 89 -19.04 22.92 -19.97
CA PRO A 89 -18.28 21.73 -20.36
C PRO A 89 -16.86 21.68 -19.76
N GLY A 90 -16.34 20.46 -19.62
CA GLY A 90 -14.90 20.22 -19.73
C GLY A 90 -14.38 19.15 -18.81
N VAL A 91 -14.16 17.93 -19.33
CA VAL A 91 -12.96 17.10 -19.03
C VAL A 91 -12.74 16.05 -20.13
N THR A 92 -12.16 16.45 -21.27
CA THR A 92 -11.87 15.55 -22.40
C THR A 92 -10.47 14.93 -22.28
N LEU A 93 -10.25 14.09 -21.25
CA LEU A 93 -9.05 13.23 -21.16
C LEU A 93 -9.35 11.80 -20.66
N LEU A 94 -10.52 11.55 -20.07
CA LEU A 94 -10.90 10.23 -19.53
C LEU A 94 -11.62 9.30 -20.52
N GLY A 95 -12.04 9.81 -21.68
CA GLY A 95 -12.84 9.08 -22.68
C GLY A 95 -12.08 8.06 -23.52
N LEU A 96 -10.76 7.92 -23.36
CA LEU A 96 -9.96 6.89 -24.05
C LEU A 96 -9.88 5.56 -23.28
N VAL A 97 -10.34 5.51 -22.03
CA VAL A 97 -10.29 4.33 -21.14
C VAL A 97 -11.69 3.73 -20.91
N SER A 98 -12.71 4.17 -21.64
CA SER A 98 -14.09 3.72 -21.46
C SER A 98 -14.41 2.47 -22.29
N THR A 99 -13.71 1.37 -22.01
CA THR A 99 -14.22 0.03 -22.36
C THR A 99 -14.52 -0.69 -21.04
N ASP A 100 -15.79 -0.69 -20.62
CA ASP A 100 -16.28 -1.20 -19.32
C ASP A 100 -15.76 -2.60 -18.95
N TRP A 101 -15.52 -3.46 -19.93
CA TRP A 101 -14.99 -4.80 -19.71
C TRP A 101 -13.53 -4.79 -19.22
N LEU A 102 -12.73 -3.83 -19.68
CA LEU A 102 -11.30 -3.72 -19.39
C LEU A 102 -11.07 -3.27 -17.94
N ILE A 103 -11.98 -2.44 -17.43
CA ILE A 103 -11.99 -1.98 -16.04
C ILE A 103 -12.16 -3.17 -15.08
N ILE A 104 -13.05 -4.12 -15.40
CA ILE A 104 -13.29 -5.30 -14.57
C ILE A 104 -12.04 -6.19 -14.49
N TRP A 105 -11.37 -6.42 -15.62
CA TRP A 105 -10.15 -7.23 -15.65
C TRP A 105 -8.97 -6.53 -14.97
N VAL A 106 -8.82 -5.22 -15.14
CA VAL A 106 -7.77 -4.45 -14.47
C VAL A 106 -8.02 -4.40 -12.97
N ALA A 107 -9.25 -4.15 -12.53
CA ALA A 107 -9.63 -4.17 -11.11
C ALA A 107 -9.42 -5.57 -10.50
N SER A 108 -9.81 -6.62 -11.22
CA SER A 108 -9.59 -8.01 -10.77
C SER A 108 -8.10 -8.36 -10.70
N GLY A 109 -7.29 -7.94 -11.67
CA GLY A 109 -5.84 -8.14 -11.65
C GLY A 109 -5.19 -7.43 -10.46
N LEU A 110 -5.59 -6.18 -10.22
CA LEU A 110 -5.11 -5.40 -9.08
C LEU A 110 -5.51 -6.04 -7.73
N ALA A 111 -6.73 -6.56 -7.64
CA ALA A 111 -7.23 -7.25 -6.44
C ALA A 111 -6.44 -8.53 -6.13
N VAL A 112 -6.07 -9.31 -7.15
CA VAL A 112 -5.23 -10.51 -6.97
C VAL A 112 -3.83 -10.15 -6.49
N VAL A 113 -3.22 -9.10 -7.05
CA VAL A 113 -1.90 -8.62 -6.60
C VAL A 113 -1.96 -8.12 -5.15
N ALA A 114 -3.00 -7.35 -4.80
CA ALA A 114 -3.21 -6.90 -3.44
C ALA A 114 -3.41 -8.06 -2.46
N MET A 115 -4.17 -9.08 -2.85
CA MET A 115 -4.40 -10.28 -2.04
C MET A 115 -3.11 -11.09 -1.83
N GLY A 116 -2.30 -11.25 -2.88
CA GLY A 116 -0.97 -11.86 -2.77
C GLY A 116 -0.06 -11.12 -1.79
N PHE A 117 -0.02 -9.79 -1.87
CA PHE A 117 0.76 -8.97 -0.94
C PHE A 117 0.30 -9.13 0.52
N VAL A 118 -1.01 -9.15 0.76
CA VAL A 118 -1.58 -9.38 2.10
C VAL A 118 -1.20 -10.77 2.63
N LEU A 119 -1.31 -11.81 1.79
CA LEU A 119 -0.98 -13.18 2.18
C LEU A 119 0.51 -13.34 2.51
N THR A 120 1.41 -12.84 1.66
CA THR A 120 2.85 -12.85 1.95
C THR A 120 3.15 -12.14 3.26
N ARG A 121 2.48 -11.01 3.51
CA ARG A 121 2.67 -10.25 4.74
C ARG A 121 2.15 -10.97 5.99
N VAL A 122 1.04 -11.70 5.90
CA VAL A 122 0.53 -12.52 7.00
C VAL A 122 1.50 -13.65 7.33
N ILE A 123 2.13 -14.26 6.30
CA ILE A 123 3.13 -15.32 6.49
C ILE A 123 4.40 -14.79 7.16
N GLU A 124 4.84 -13.58 6.82
CA GLU A 124 6.03 -12.96 7.45
C GLU A 124 5.81 -12.56 8.92
N GLU A 125 4.56 -12.45 9.37
CA GLU A 125 4.21 -11.99 10.72
C GLU A 125 3.78 -13.11 11.69
N ILE A 126 3.64 -14.34 11.19
CA ILE A 126 3.40 -15.57 11.99
C ILE A 126 4.73 -16.27 12.25
#